data_AF-A0AAU3D3W6-F1
#
_entry.id   AF-A0AAU3D3W6-F1
#
_cell.length_a   1.000
_cell.length_b   1.000
_cell.length_c   1.000
_cell.angle_alpha   90.00
_cell.angle_beta   90.00
_cell.angle_gamma   90.00
#
_symmetry.space_group_name_H-M   'P 1'
#
loop_
_entity.id
_entity.type
_entity.pdbx_description
1 polymer ?
#
loop_
_entity_poly.entity_id
_entity_poly.type
_entity_poly.pdbx_seq_one_letter_code
_entity_poly.pdbx_strand_id
1 'polypeptide(L)'
;MTARFRRCGHGSGPMHPGDQKAVAEFTAMLAARQRPAPWTGRGDIAVQIGERGLERGRPLPDQQPETDPLALVLIHPDTETALTSTLHCARTRIHGAWTDPYRLLTHAFAGRVLPVGIDLSA
;
A
#
# COMPACT_ATOMS: atom_id res chain seq x y z
N MET A 1 11.34 48.33 -22.88
CA MET A 1 11.86 47.69 -21.65
C MET A 1 11.31 46.27 -21.58
N THR A 2 12.14 45.26 -21.84
CA THR A 2 11.76 43.85 -21.70
C THR A 2 11.88 43.44 -20.24
N ALA A 3 10.75 43.07 -19.61
CA ALA A 3 10.76 42.52 -18.26
C ALA A 3 11.52 41.19 -18.28
N ARG A 4 12.68 41.13 -17.62
CA ARG A 4 13.37 39.86 -17.35
C ARG A 4 12.51 39.10 -16.34
N PHE A 5 11.74 38.12 -16.82
CA PHE A 5 11.15 37.09 -15.97
C PHE A 5 12.30 36.35 -15.28
N ARG A 6 12.60 36.70 -14.02
CA ARG A 6 13.46 35.87 -13.19
C ARG A 6 12.70 34.56 -12.98
N ARG A 7 13.20 33.47 -13.54
CA ARG A 7 12.76 32.14 -13.12
C ARG A 7 12.95 32.09 -11.60
N CYS A 8 11.92 31.73 -10.84
CA CYS A 8 12.09 31.35 -9.45
C CYS A 8 13.09 30.20 -9.45
N GLY A 9 14.36 30.50 -9.17
CA GLY A 9 15.39 29.49 -9.09
C GLY A 9 15.02 28.59 -7.93
N HIS A 10 14.78 27.31 -8.20
CA HIS A 10 14.98 26.29 -7.18
C HIS A 10 16.41 26.52 -6.68
N GLY A 11 16.56 27.00 -5.45
CA GLY A 11 17.87 27.37 -4.92
C GLY A 11 18.82 26.19 -5.09
N SER A 12 20.04 26.44 -5.56
CA SER A 12 21.10 25.42 -5.71
C SER A 12 21.62 24.89 -4.36
N GLY A 13 20.86 25.09 -3.28
CA GLY A 13 21.16 24.58 -1.96
C GLY A 13 20.67 23.14 -1.78
N PRO A 14 21.11 22.46 -0.72
CA PRO A 14 20.63 21.12 -0.41
C PRO A 14 19.11 21.12 -0.25
N MET A 15 18.47 20.08 -0.77
CA MET A 15 17.04 19.85 -0.63
C MET A 15 16.65 19.88 0.86
N HIS A 16 15.51 20.49 1.18
CA HIS A 16 15.04 20.56 2.56
C HIS A 16 14.88 19.13 3.13
N PRO A 17 15.25 18.85 4.40
CA PRO A 17 15.20 17.49 4.95
C PRO A 17 13.83 16.81 4.83
N GLY A 18 12.75 17.59 4.93
CA GLY A 18 11.37 17.10 4.72
C GLY A 18 11.13 16.61 3.29
N ASP A 19 11.66 17.32 2.29
CA ASP A 19 11.51 16.95 0.88
C ASP A 19 12.35 15.69 0.58
N GLN A 20 13.56 15.59 1.14
CA GLN A 20 14.40 14.39 1.02
C GLN A 20 13.69 13.16 1.57
N LYS A 21 13.06 13.28 2.74
CA LYS A 21 12.28 12.21 3.35
C LYS A 21 11.10 11.80 2.46
N ALA A 22 10.33 12.77 1.95
CA ALA A 22 9.19 12.49 1.06
C ALA A 22 9.63 11.77 -0.22
N VAL A 23 10.73 12.19 -0.84
CA VAL A 23 11.30 11.53 -2.03
C VAL A 23 11.75 10.10 -1.71
N ALA A 24 12.38 9.89 -0.56
CA ALA A 24 12.82 8.56 -0.13
C ALA A 24 11.63 7.61 0.09
N GLU A 25 10.60 8.05 0.80
CA GLU A 25 9.37 7.28 1.05
C GLU A 25 8.65 6.92 -0.27
N PHE A 26 8.52 7.89 -1.18
CA PHE A 26 7.91 7.65 -2.49
C PHE A 26 8.72 6.66 -3.34
N THR A 27 10.04 6.80 -3.34
CA THR A 27 10.94 5.89 -4.07
C THR A 27 10.87 4.47 -3.52
N ALA A 28 10.84 4.32 -2.20
CA ALA A 28 10.67 3.02 -1.54
C ALA A 28 9.33 2.37 -1.90
N MET A 29 8.25 3.15 -1.94
CA MET A 29 6.92 2.67 -2.36
C MET A 29 6.92 2.20 -3.82
N LEU A 30 7.51 2.97 -4.73
CA LEU A 30 7.62 2.57 -6.13
C LEU A 30 8.44 1.28 -6.29
N ALA A 31 9.56 1.17 -5.59
CA ALA A 31 10.40 -0.02 -5.63
C ALA A 31 9.64 -1.26 -5.13
N ALA A 32 8.93 -1.15 -4.00
CA ALA A 32 8.11 -2.22 -3.47
C ALA A 32 7.03 -2.64 -4.47
N ARG A 33 6.32 -1.68 -5.07
CA ARG A 33 5.24 -1.95 -6.04
C ARG A 33 5.74 -2.60 -7.33
N GLN A 34 6.93 -2.24 -7.80
CA GLN A 34 7.52 -2.81 -9.02
C GLN A 34 8.06 -4.22 -8.80
N ARG A 35 8.59 -4.49 -7.60
CA ARG A 35 9.23 -5.76 -7.25
C ARG A 35 8.67 -6.25 -5.91
N PRO A 36 7.41 -6.71 -5.88
CA PRO A 36 6.81 -7.16 -4.63
C PRO A 36 7.56 -8.36 -4.08
N ALA A 37 7.85 -8.31 -2.78
CA ALA A 37 8.40 -9.48 -2.09
C ALA A 37 7.34 -10.59 -2.07
N PRO A 38 7.71 -11.85 -2.40
CA PRO A 38 6.77 -12.95 -2.33
C PRO A 38 6.30 -13.16 -0.88
N TRP A 39 5.01 -13.40 -0.71
CA TRP A 39 4.49 -13.77 0.60
C TRP A 39 4.77 -15.26 0.88
N THR A 40 5.39 -15.55 2.02
CA THR A 40 5.86 -16.89 2.41
C THR A 40 4.89 -17.65 3.31
N GLY A 41 3.65 -17.18 3.42
CA GLY A 41 2.64 -17.77 4.31
C GLY A 41 2.66 -17.23 5.74
N ARG A 42 3.51 -16.24 6.03
CA ARG A 42 3.64 -15.63 7.36
C ARG A 42 3.53 -14.12 7.27
N GLY A 43 2.90 -13.54 8.28
CA GLY A 43 2.68 -12.10 8.38
C GLY A 43 1.58 -11.61 7.43
N ASP A 44 1.44 -10.29 7.39
CA ASP A 44 0.40 -9.62 6.61
C ASP A 44 0.74 -9.59 5.12
N ILE A 45 -0.30 -9.43 4.30
CA ILE A 45 -0.22 -9.41 2.84
C ILE A 45 -0.68 -8.07 2.27
N ALA A 46 -0.12 -7.69 1.13
CA ALA A 46 -0.63 -6.59 0.32
C ALA A 46 -1.72 -7.13 -0.62
N VAL A 47 -2.96 -6.72 -0.40
CA VAL A 47 -4.14 -7.14 -1.18
C VAL A 47 -4.50 -6.05 -2.17
N GLN A 48 -4.66 -6.42 -3.44
CA GLN A 48 -5.09 -5.49 -4.48
C GLN A 48 -6.60 -5.24 -4.42
N ILE A 49 -6.96 -3.97 -4.25
CA ILE A 49 -8.36 -3.51 -4.25
C ILE A 49 -8.55 -2.48 -5.37
N GLY A 50 -9.41 -2.84 -6.32
CA GLY A 50 -9.60 -2.07 -7.56
C GLY A 50 -8.35 -2.06 -8.43
N GLU A 51 -8.23 -1.06 -9.31
CA GLU A 51 -7.14 -1.02 -10.29
C GLU A 51 -5.77 -0.71 -9.67
N ARG A 52 -5.72 0.10 -8.60
CA ARG A 52 -4.46 0.65 -8.10
C ARG A 52 -4.25 0.61 -6.60
N GLY A 53 -5.30 0.37 -5.80
CA GLY A 53 -5.24 0.37 -4.35
C GLY A 53 -4.60 -0.90 -3.82
N LEU A 54 -3.81 -0.76 -2.76
CA LEU A 54 -3.32 -1.88 -1.96
C LEU A 54 -3.81 -1.70 -0.53
N GLU A 55 -4.27 -2.77 0.09
CA GLU A 55 -4.63 -2.79 1.50
C GLU A 55 -3.82 -3.82 2.26
N ARG A 56 -3.62 -3.57 3.57
CA ARG A 56 -2.98 -4.53 4.48
C ARG A 56 -4.01 -5.58 4.87
N GLY A 57 -3.83 -6.80 4.39
CA GLY A 57 -4.63 -7.95 4.77
C GLY A 57 -3.91 -8.78 5.82
N ARG A 58 -4.60 -9.16 6.89
CA ARG A 58 -4.13 -10.12 7.89
C ARG A 58 -4.83 -11.46 7.69
N PRO A 59 -4.12 -12.50 7.23
CA PRO A 59 -4.67 -13.85 7.14
C PRO A 59 -5.14 -14.34 8.51
N LEU A 60 -6.19 -15.15 8.54
CA LEU A 60 -6.62 -15.81 9.77
C LEU A 60 -5.53 -16.77 10.26
N PRO A 61 -5.42 -16.96 11.60
CA PRO A 61 -4.46 -17.91 12.16
C PRO A 61 -4.74 -19.33 11.65
N ASP A 62 -3.69 -20.16 11.65
CA ASP A 62 -3.72 -21.60 11.34
C ASP A 62 -4.17 -21.97 9.92
N GLN A 63 -4.35 -20.98 9.03
CA GLN A 63 -4.56 -21.27 7.61
C GLN A 63 -3.26 -21.71 6.94
N GLN A 64 -3.39 -22.71 6.06
CA GLN A 64 -2.27 -23.11 5.23
C GLN A 64 -1.95 -22.03 4.18
N PRO A 65 -0.67 -21.68 3.96
CA PRO A 65 -0.26 -20.67 3.00
C PRO A 65 -0.74 -20.88 1.57
N GLU A 66 -1.01 -22.12 1.19
CA GLU A 66 -1.50 -22.55 -0.12
C GLU A 66 -3.04 -22.52 -0.27
N THR A 67 -3.77 -22.19 0.79
CA THR A 67 -5.23 -22.08 0.76
C THR A 67 -5.66 -21.02 -0.26
N ASP A 68 -6.60 -21.39 -1.13
CA ASP A 68 -7.23 -20.49 -2.09
C ASP A 68 -8.74 -20.78 -2.18
N PRO A 69 -9.62 -19.83 -1.83
CA PRO A 69 -9.33 -18.48 -1.36
C PRO A 69 -8.81 -18.42 0.08
N LEU A 70 -7.86 -17.53 0.33
CA LEU A 70 -7.32 -17.26 1.66
C LEU A 70 -8.30 -16.40 2.48
N ALA A 71 -8.57 -16.77 3.74
CA ALA A 71 -9.45 -15.98 4.59
C ALA A 71 -8.65 -14.92 5.34
N LEU A 72 -9.07 -13.65 5.26
CA LEU A 72 -8.34 -12.55 5.87
C LEU A 72 -9.25 -11.44 6.34
N VAL A 73 -8.72 -10.54 7.16
CA VAL A 73 -9.35 -9.25 7.48
C VAL A 73 -8.48 -8.13 6.93
N LEU A 74 -9.08 -7.08 6.39
CA LEU A 74 -8.34 -5.86 6.07
C LEU A 74 -8.12 -5.08 7.37
N ILE A 75 -6.91 -4.58 7.59
CA ILE A 75 -6.53 -3.84 8.78
C ILE A 75 -5.96 -2.47 8.42
N HIS A 76 -6.17 -1.50 9.31
CA HIS A 76 -5.56 -0.19 9.17
C HIS A 76 -4.04 -0.31 9.24
N PRO A 77 -3.27 0.31 8.32
CA PRO A 77 -1.83 0.12 8.25
C PRO A 77 -1.10 0.58 9.52
N ASP A 78 -1.59 1.61 10.20
CA ASP A 78 -0.92 2.23 11.37
C ASP A 78 -1.47 1.81 12.74
N THR A 79 -2.73 1.41 12.82
CA THR A 79 -3.42 1.18 14.10
C THR A 79 -3.78 -0.29 14.32
N GLU A 80 -3.55 -1.12 13.30
CA GLU A 80 -3.93 -2.54 13.26
C GLU A 80 -5.42 -2.82 13.51
N THR A 81 -6.26 -1.78 13.45
CA THR A 81 -7.69 -1.91 13.64
C THR A 81 -8.30 -2.61 12.44
N ALA A 82 -9.14 -3.62 12.68
CA ALA A 82 -9.87 -4.29 11.61
C ALA A 82 -10.83 -3.29 10.92
N LEU A 83 -10.72 -3.21 9.60
CA LEU A 83 -11.56 -2.35 8.75
C LEU A 83 -12.74 -3.14 8.17
N THR A 84 -12.65 -4.46 8.11
CA THR A 84 -13.67 -5.35 7.56
C THR A 84 -13.89 -6.55 8.47
N SER A 85 -15.02 -7.24 8.28
CA SER A 85 -15.17 -8.64 8.68
C SER A 85 -14.24 -9.53 7.83
N THR A 86 -14.22 -10.82 8.14
CA THR A 86 -13.51 -11.82 7.33
C THR A 86 -13.97 -11.76 5.87
N LEU A 87 -13.00 -11.74 4.96
CA LEU A 87 -13.16 -11.79 3.52
C LEU A 87 -12.42 -13.02 2.99
N HIS A 88 -12.89 -13.55 1.86
CA HIS A 88 -12.21 -14.61 1.12
C HIS A 88 -11.49 -13.99 -0.07
N CYS A 89 -10.16 -14.06 -0.06
CA CYS A 89 -9.27 -13.43 -1.02
C CYS A 89 -8.64 -14.48 -1.93
N ALA A 90 -8.93 -14.39 -3.23
CA ALA A 90 -8.27 -15.17 -4.26
C ALA A 90 -6.77 -14.85 -4.29
N ARG A 91 -5.95 -15.87 -4.51
CA ARG A 91 -4.49 -15.70 -4.53
C ARG A 91 -4.02 -14.73 -5.63
N THR A 92 -4.78 -14.60 -6.71
CA THR A 92 -4.58 -13.64 -7.81
C THR A 92 -4.62 -12.18 -7.35
N ARG A 93 -5.30 -11.89 -6.23
CA ARG A 93 -5.38 -10.54 -5.63
C ARG A 93 -4.25 -10.24 -4.67
N ILE A 94 -3.41 -11.22 -4.33
CA ILE A 94 -2.26 -11.01 -3.45
C ILE A 94 -1.13 -10.40 -4.28
N HIS A 95 -0.83 -9.14 -4.02
CA HIS A 95 0.29 -8.46 -4.67
C HIS A 95 1.64 -8.95 -4.14
N GLY A 96 1.72 -9.29 -2.86
CA GLY A 96 2.93 -9.79 -2.20
C GLY A 96 2.84 -9.70 -0.68
N ALA A 97 3.97 -9.86 0.00
CA ALA A 97 4.06 -9.63 1.44
C ALA A 97 3.84 -8.14 1.75
N TRP A 98 3.13 -7.84 2.84
CA TRP A 98 2.97 -6.46 3.27
C TRP A 98 4.32 -5.84 3.67
N THR A 99 4.54 -4.59 3.24
CA THR A 99 5.70 -3.78 3.64
C THR A 99 5.24 -2.34 3.88
N ASP A 100 5.91 -1.64 4.81
CA ASP A 100 5.54 -0.27 5.20
C ASP A 100 5.38 0.72 4.03
N PRO A 101 6.18 0.66 2.94
CA PRO A 101 5.99 1.55 1.81
C PRO A 101 4.61 1.47 1.14
N TYR A 102 3.90 0.33 1.25
CA TYR A 102 2.54 0.21 0.72
C TYR A 102 1.49 1.00 1.49
N ARG A 103 1.81 1.46 2.70
CA ARG A 103 0.94 2.34 3.50
C ARG A 103 0.42 3.52 2.67
N LEU A 104 1.27 4.12 1.84
CA LEU A 104 0.94 5.27 0.98
C LEU A 104 -0.13 4.96 -0.08
N LEU A 105 -0.40 3.69 -0.35
CA LEU A 105 -1.36 3.22 -1.37
C LEU A 105 -2.71 2.78 -0.78
N THR A 106 -2.85 2.81 0.55
CA THR A 106 -4.07 2.43 1.25
C THR A 106 -5.13 3.53 1.18
N HIS A 107 -6.40 3.13 1.18
CA HIS A 107 -7.52 4.06 1.31
C HIS A 107 -7.44 4.83 2.63
N ALA A 108 -7.07 4.14 3.71
CA ALA A 108 -6.92 4.73 5.03
C ALA A 108 -5.94 5.92 5.04
N PHE A 109 -4.74 5.74 4.45
CA PHE A 109 -3.76 6.83 4.36
C PHE A 109 -4.25 8.00 3.48
N ALA A 110 -5.01 7.71 2.43
CA ALA A 110 -5.62 8.72 1.57
C ALA A 110 -6.84 9.41 2.20
N GLY A 111 -7.25 9.05 3.43
CA GLY A 111 -8.47 9.56 4.07
C GLY A 111 -9.75 9.13 3.35
N ARG A 112 -9.71 8.01 2.62
CA ARG A 112 -10.83 7.47 1.85
C ARG A 112 -11.44 6.28 2.58
N VAL A 113 -12.75 6.11 2.41
CA VAL A 113 -13.46 4.93 2.89
C VAL A 113 -13.24 3.78 1.91
N LEU A 114 -13.11 2.56 2.44
CA LEU A 114 -13.09 1.36 1.62
C LEU A 114 -14.39 1.22 0.81
N PRO A 115 -14.34 0.70 -0.43
CA PRO A 115 -15.55 0.38 -1.18
C PRO A 115 -16.49 -0.52 -0.39
N VAL A 116 -17.81 -0.31 -0.51
CA VAL A 116 -18.80 -1.21 0.08
C VAL A 116 -18.88 -2.48 -0.77
N GLY A 117 -18.95 -3.64 -0.13
CA GLY A 117 -19.10 -4.92 -0.83
C GLY A 117 -17.86 -5.33 -1.62
N ILE A 118 -16.66 -5.12 -1.05
CA ILE A 118 -15.40 -5.58 -1.65
C ILE A 118 -15.49 -7.08 -1.94
N ASP A 119 -15.35 -7.40 -3.22
CA ASP A 119 -15.20 -8.76 -3.71
C ASP A 119 -13.74 -9.03 -4.07
N LEU A 120 -13.16 -10.02 -3.40
CA LEU A 120 -11.79 -10.49 -3.61
C LEU A 120 -11.74 -11.88 -4.24
N SER A 121 -12.85 -12.41 -4.75
CA SER A 121 -12.96 -13.80 -5.21
C SER A 121 -12.42 -14.08 -6.63
N ALA A 122 -12.05 -13.05 -7.41
CA ALA A 122 -11.59 -13.17 -8.80
C ALA A 122 -10.32 -12.37 -9.09
#